data_AF-A0A2D6Y7A8-F1
#
_entry.id   AF-A0A2D6Y7A8-F1
#
_cell.length_a   1.000
_cell.length_b   1.000
_cell.length_c   1.000
_cell.angle_alpha   90.00
_cell.angle_beta   90.00
_cell.angle_gamma   90.00
#
_symmetry.space_group_name_H-M   'P 1'
#
loop_
_entity.id
_entity.type
_entity.pdbx_description
1 polymer ?
#
loop_
_entity_poly.entity_id
_entity_poly.type
_entity_poly.pdbx_seq_one_letter_code
_entity_poly.pdbx_strand_id
1 'polypeptide(L)'
;MKARPFLTALAGVLLSLVLLTSGLLWAMNQRSPLRLADQPLELPRAARFVPRDAALSLHWLLDPARLPAYVQAVAPASDRRQARDEAQRWRSGVFALAGLDFETELASWLGPDLSLTLLNAADQPGWVLALTSRDADGARRFVQRFWQTRSLAGADLQISSYRGMGLISARGMSAGRQTQSMATALIDDDLLLLASGRGVLEQALDVSQLADQHQLGDVGLQQQLARLGDGVAVLTASPQAMHQWLQMPTDLTEDPGLAGLMVALRPEGSSLTVDGALRYRDRLEVASWPSLDDLSGSAGGAARWMAQLQNPQRLLDPTERHPLARWLGPLLRESLTSAPVPQLLASLDQGPLLWQQQSRGWLLASRRDQPSLDGMTADLEQQGLSRSELDVDGETWQVWTRLVRQRGRSEGLEAQLALARAEGSDRNWWGETLAALGQRRDTRALKPLVDRWHDLTAPSESTQGLVLSADPAKALLGQWRPWQLLQVLVGNPLQGHVNGMTLVVDRDHAEDQQTLVPFHGRLDLG
;
A
#
# COMPACT_ATOMS: atom_id res chain seq x y z
N MET A 1 -18.23 -12.20 68.99
CA MET A 1 -17.86 -12.98 67.79
C MET A 1 -18.94 -12.85 66.69
N LYS A 2 -18.93 -11.80 65.85
CA LYS A 2 -19.83 -11.68 64.67
C LYS A 2 -19.24 -10.96 63.45
N ALA A 3 -17.99 -10.50 63.49
CA ALA A 3 -17.35 -9.81 62.37
C ALA A 3 -16.92 -10.75 61.22
N ARG A 4 -16.61 -12.01 61.53
CA ARG A 4 -16.20 -13.02 60.52
C ARG A 4 -17.26 -13.26 59.43
N PRO A 5 -18.56 -13.54 59.74
CA PRO A 5 -19.57 -13.77 58.70
C PRO A 5 -19.87 -12.52 57.85
N PHE A 6 -19.75 -11.32 58.44
CA PHE A 6 -19.93 -10.06 57.71
C PHE A 6 -18.78 -9.80 56.73
N LEU A 7 -17.53 -10.00 57.16
CA LEU A 7 -16.35 -9.84 56.31
C LEU A 7 -16.31 -10.88 55.19
N THR A 8 -16.74 -12.12 55.44
CA THR A 8 -16.84 -13.15 54.38
C THR A 8 -17.95 -12.84 53.38
N ALA A 9 -19.09 -12.31 53.82
CA ALA A 9 -20.16 -11.90 52.93
C ALA A 9 -19.74 -10.71 52.05
N LEU A 10 -19.08 -9.71 52.65
CA LEU A 10 -18.56 -8.54 51.94
C LEU A 10 -17.46 -8.94 50.93
N ALA A 11 -16.54 -9.83 51.32
CA ALA A 11 -15.53 -10.37 50.42
C ALA A 11 -16.16 -11.16 49.26
N GLY A 12 -17.21 -11.94 49.52
CA GLY A 12 -17.96 -12.66 48.48
C GLY A 12 -18.60 -11.71 47.47
N VAL A 13 -19.26 -10.65 47.94
CA VAL A 13 -19.89 -9.63 47.07
C VAL A 13 -18.86 -8.88 46.24
N LEU A 14 -17.73 -8.47 46.84
CA LEU A 14 -16.64 -7.81 46.12
C LEU A 14 -16.02 -8.73 45.06
N LEU A 15 -15.79 -10.00 45.39
CA LEU A 15 -15.28 -11.00 44.44
C LEU A 15 -16.25 -11.21 43.28
N SER A 16 -17.55 -11.32 43.55
CA SER A 16 -18.57 -11.44 42.49
C SER A 16 -18.61 -10.21 41.59
N LEU A 17 -18.46 -9.00 42.14
CA LEU A 17 -18.42 -7.76 41.35
C LEU A 17 -17.17 -7.69 40.46
N VAL A 18 -16.01 -8.09 40.98
CA VAL A 18 -14.77 -8.18 40.19
C VAL A 18 -14.92 -9.21 39.07
N LEU A 19 -15.43 -10.42 39.36
CA LEU A 19 -15.65 -11.44 38.34
C LEU A 19 -16.67 -11.03 37.28
N LEU A 20 -17.74 -10.34 37.67
CA LEU A 20 -18.74 -9.78 36.74
C LEU A 20 -18.13 -8.70 35.85
N THR A 21 -17.43 -7.73 36.44
CA THR A 21 -16.81 -6.62 35.69
C THR A 21 -15.69 -7.12 34.80
N SER A 22 -14.83 -8.03 35.27
CA SER A 22 -13.82 -8.70 34.45
C SER A 22 -14.45 -9.54 33.35
N GLY A 23 -15.54 -10.26 33.62
CA GLY A 23 -16.28 -11.04 32.61
C GLY A 23 -16.94 -10.15 31.55
N LEU A 24 -17.50 -9.01 31.96
CA LEU A 24 -18.07 -7.99 31.06
C LEU A 24 -16.99 -7.34 30.22
N LEU A 25 -15.87 -6.90 30.81
CA LEU A 25 -14.74 -6.31 30.09
C LEU A 25 -14.09 -7.32 29.12
N TRP A 26 -13.94 -8.57 29.55
CA TRP A 26 -13.45 -9.65 28.69
C TRP A 26 -14.41 -9.92 27.54
N ALA A 27 -15.72 -10.02 27.79
CA ALA A 27 -16.72 -10.22 26.73
C ALA A 27 -16.82 -9.03 25.77
N MET A 28 -16.67 -7.80 26.27
CA MET A 28 -16.61 -6.58 25.45
C MET A 28 -15.32 -6.53 24.63
N ASN A 29 -14.19 -6.92 25.20
CA ASN A 29 -12.91 -6.98 24.50
C ASN A 29 -12.92 -8.07 23.41
N GLN A 30 -13.48 -9.25 23.69
CA GLN A 30 -13.64 -10.33 22.71
C GLN A 30 -14.57 -9.97 21.55
N ARG A 31 -15.55 -9.08 21.79
CA ARG A 31 -16.50 -8.59 20.78
C ARG A 31 -16.08 -7.27 20.15
N SER A 32 -14.95 -6.69 20.58
CA SER A 32 -14.48 -5.41 20.08
C SER A 32 -14.18 -5.54 18.58
N PRO A 33 -14.78 -4.69 17.74
CA PRO A 33 -14.43 -4.65 16.33
C PRO A 33 -12.97 -4.25 16.12
N LEU A 34 -12.31 -3.60 17.08
CA LEU A 34 -10.93 -3.13 16.94
C LEU A 34 -9.89 -4.26 16.90
N ARG A 35 -10.21 -5.46 17.42
CA ARG A 35 -9.31 -6.64 17.37
C ARG A 35 -9.19 -7.27 15.98
N LEU A 36 -9.83 -6.70 14.96
CA LEU A 36 -9.67 -7.14 13.58
C LEU A 36 -8.22 -6.97 13.10
N ALA A 37 -7.47 -6.01 13.65
CA ALA A 37 -6.09 -5.72 13.27
C ALA A 37 -5.01 -6.60 13.96
N ASP A 38 -5.36 -7.27 15.05
CA ASP A 38 -4.40 -7.98 15.93
C ASP A 38 -4.37 -9.50 15.65
N GLN A 39 -4.58 -9.90 14.40
CA GLN A 39 -4.57 -11.32 14.02
C GLN A 39 -3.24 -11.67 13.36
N PRO A 40 -2.57 -12.75 13.82
CA PRO A 40 -1.33 -13.18 13.19
C PRO A 40 -1.59 -13.55 11.75
N LEU A 41 -0.71 -13.13 10.87
CA LEU A 41 -0.79 -13.46 9.46
C LEU A 41 -0.40 -14.92 9.24
N GLU A 42 -1.40 -15.74 8.94
CA GLU A 42 -1.22 -17.14 8.57
C GLU A 42 -1.88 -17.42 7.22
N LEU A 43 -1.26 -18.27 6.40
CA LEU A 43 -1.86 -18.67 5.14
C LEU A 43 -3.08 -19.55 5.40
N PRO A 44 -4.24 -19.24 4.82
CA PRO A 44 -5.45 -20.02 5.04
C PRO A 44 -5.34 -21.38 4.36
N ARG A 45 -6.15 -22.36 4.77
CA ARG A 45 -6.23 -23.68 4.11
C ARG A 45 -6.46 -23.57 2.59
N ALA A 46 -7.17 -22.52 2.16
CA ALA A 46 -7.39 -22.19 0.76
C ALA A 46 -6.09 -21.96 -0.05
N ALA A 47 -4.98 -21.56 0.59
CA ALA A 47 -3.67 -21.41 -0.04
C ALA A 47 -3.09 -22.72 -0.61
N ARG A 48 -3.71 -23.87 -0.30
CA ARG A 48 -3.42 -25.17 -0.93
C ARG A 48 -3.81 -25.20 -2.41
N PHE A 49 -4.79 -24.40 -2.82
CA PHE A 49 -5.28 -24.33 -4.21
C PHE A 49 -4.63 -23.19 -5.01
N VAL A 50 -3.66 -22.51 -4.41
CA VAL A 50 -2.97 -21.35 -4.99
C VAL A 50 -1.59 -21.79 -5.46
N PRO A 51 -1.31 -21.76 -6.77
CA PRO A 51 0.03 -22.07 -7.29
C PRO A 51 1.09 -21.17 -6.68
N ARG A 52 2.29 -21.70 -6.43
CA ARG A 52 3.44 -20.90 -5.96
C ARG A 52 3.84 -19.81 -6.95
N ASP A 53 3.65 -20.07 -8.23
CA ASP A 53 3.96 -19.19 -9.35
C ASP A 53 2.74 -18.41 -9.87
N ALA A 54 1.65 -18.36 -9.09
CA ALA A 54 0.48 -17.57 -9.45
C ALA A 54 0.85 -16.11 -9.74
N ALA A 55 0.23 -15.52 -10.76
CA ALA A 55 0.49 -14.13 -11.11
C ALA A 55 0.11 -13.19 -9.97
N LEU A 56 -1.04 -13.41 -9.33
CA LEU A 56 -1.42 -12.67 -8.13
C LEU A 56 -2.26 -13.56 -7.21
N SER A 57 -1.97 -13.52 -5.91
CA SER A 57 -2.86 -14.07 -4.88
C SER A 57 -3.24 -12.98 -3.88
N LEU A 58 -4.49 -13.00 -3.42
CA LEU A 58 -4.99 -12.17 -2.33
C LEU A 58 -5.69 -13.09 -1.33
N HIS A 59 -5.12 -13.25 -0.15
CA HIS A 59 -5.74 -13.91 0.98
C HIS A 59 -6.35 -12.85 1.88
N TRP A 60 -7.66 -12.87 2.02
CA TRP A 60 -8.39 -12.01 2.95
C TRP A 60 -8.71 -12.85 4.19
N LEU A 61 -8.08 -12.49 5.31
CA LEU A 61 -8.05 -13.24 6.57
C LEU A 61 -9.06 -12.72 7.58
N LEU A 62 -10.12 -12.07 7.09
CA LEU A 62 -11.08 -11.35 7.91
C LEU A 62 -12.50 -11.71 7.51
N ASP A 63 -13.37 -11.98 8.49
CA ASP A 63 -14.80 -12.11 8.22
C ASP A 63 -15.35 -10.83 7.56
N PRO A 64 -15.73 -10.87 6.27
CA PRO A 64 -16.20 -9.69 5.57
C PRO A 64 -17.44 -9.10 6.24
N ALA A 65 -18.25 -9.90 6.94
CA ALA A 65 -19.42 -9.42 7.68
C ALA A 65 -19.05 -8.42 8.80
N ARG A 66 -17.80 -8.46 9.31
CA ARG A 66 -17.33 -7.59 10.40
C ARG A 66 -16.81 -6.23 9.91
N LEU A 67 -16.49 -6.09 8.62
CA LEU A 67 -15.91 -4.86 8.06
C LEU A 67 -16.74 -3.59 8.34
N PRO A 68 -18.09 -3.57 8.14
CA PRO A 68 -18.86 -2.37 8.42
C PRO A 68 -18.86 -1.95 9.89
N ALA A 69 -18.80 -2.92 10.81
CA ALA A 69 -18.73 -2.64 12.25
C ALA A 69 -17.37 -2.07 12.65
N TYR A 70 -16.28 -2.51 12.00
CA TYR A 70 -14.96 -1.91 12.16
C TYR A 70 -14.95 -0.45 11.75
N VAL A 71 -15.35 -0.17 10.51
CA VAL A 71 -15.35 1.18 9.95
C VAL A 71 -16.21 2.11 10.79
N GLN A 72 -17.37 1.63 11.27
CA GLN A 72 -18.22 2.36 12.21
C GLN A 72 -17.51 2.71 13.53
N ALA A 73 -16.66 1.83 14.06
CA ALA A 73 -16.01 2.01 15.34
C ALA A 73 -14.85 3.02 15.29
N VAL A 74 -14.12 3.05 14.17
CA VAL A 74 -12.97 3.94 13.96
C VAL A 74 -13.36 5.31 13.39
N ALA A 75 -14.55 5.44 12.82
CA ALA A 75 -15.05 6.70 12.28
C ALA A 75 -15.39 7.75 13.38
N PRO A 76 -15.25 9.05 13.08
CA PRO A 76 -15.73 10.13 13.93
C PRO A 76 -17.21 9.95 14.29
N ALA A 77 -17.60 10.38 15.50
CA ALA A 77 -18.93 10.12 16.05
C ALA A 77 -20.08 10.64 15.16
N SER A 78 -19.85 11.74 14.43
CA SER A 78 -20.78 12.34 13.46
C SER A 78 -21.07 11.41 12.27
N ASP A 79 -20.06 10.69 11.79
CA ASP A 79 -20.07 10.06 10.46
C ASP A 79 -20.23 8.53 10.54
N ARG A 80 -20.25 7.96 11.75
CA ARG A 80 -20.33 6.51 12.01
C ARG A 80 -21.39 5.77 11.20
N ARG A 81 -22.58 6.35 11.02
CA ARG A 81 -23.65 5.69 10.24
C ARG A 81 -23.32 5.67 8.76
N GLN A 82 -22.92 6.82 8.21
CA GLN A 82 -22.51 6.93 6.82
C GLN A 82 -21.33 6.01 6.51
N ALA A 83 -20.30 6.01 7.36
CA ALA A 83 -19.11 5.19 7.20
C ALA A 83 -19.47 3.68 7.21
N ARG A 84 -20.41 3.26 8.07
CA ARG A 84 -20.95 1.89 8.05
C ARG A 84 -21.65 1.55 6.75
N ASP A 85 -22.55 2.43 6.29
CA ASP A 85 -23.36 2.20 5.09
C ASP A 85 -22.48 2.18 3.82
N GLU A 86 -21.43 3.00 3.78
CA GLU A 86 -20.40 2.97 2.74
C GLU A 86 -19.60 1.68 2.77
N ALA A 87 -19.16 1.21 3.94
CA ALA A 87 -18.47 -0.07 4.09
C ALA A 87 -19.35 -1.27 3.68
N GLN A 88 -20.66 -1.21 3.95
CA GLN A 88 -21.62 -2.23 3.51
C GLN A 88 -21.76 -2.26 1.98
N ARG A 89 -21.90 -1.07 1.35
CA ARG A 89 -21.92 -0.93 -0.10
C ARG A 89 -20.62 -1.42 -0.71
N TRP A 90 -19.49 -1.10 -0.08
CA TRP A 90 -18.18 -1.52 -0.55
C TRP A 90 -18.03 -3.03 -0.57
N ARG A 91 -18.33 -3.67 0.58
CA ARG A 91 -18.32 -5.13 0.69
C ARG A 91 -19.20 -5.78 -0.36
N SER A 92 -20.45 -5.33 -0.46
CA SER A 92 -21.42 -5.92 -1.39
C SER A 92 -21.00 -5.74 -2.85
N GLY A 93 -20.43 -4.58 -3.18
CA GLY A 93 -19.88 -4.29 -4.51
C GLY A 93 -18.77 -5.25 -4.91
N VAL A 94 -17.81 -5.53 -4.02
CA VAL A 94 -16.69 -6.45 -4.30
C VAL A 94 -17.18 -7.86 -4.66
N PHE A 95 -18.16 -8.41 -3.93
CA PHE A 95 -18.71 -9.73 -4.24
C PHE A 95 -19.56 -9.74 -5.52
N ALA A 96 -20.27 -8.66 -5.80
CA ALA A 96 -21.07 -8.53 -7.03
C ALA A 96 -20.21 -8.62 -8.30
N LEU A 97 -18.92 -8.28 -8.23
CA LEU A 97 -17.97 -8.45 -9.34
C LEU A 97 -17.78 -9.92 -9.75
N ALA A 98 -17.86 -10.83 -8.78
CA ALA A 98 -17.83 -12.27 -9.03
C ALA A 98 -19.22 -12.83 -9.36
N GLY A 99 -20.22 -11.97 -9.53
CA GLY A 99 -21.62 -12.36 -9.73
C GLY A 99 -22.26 -12.99 -8.50
N LEU A 100 -21.83 -12.58 -7.30
CA LEU A 100 -22.29 -13.08 -6.02
C LEU A 100 -23.00 -11.97 -5.23
N ASP A 101 -24.17 -12.26 -4.67
CA ASP A 101 -24.85 -11.33 -3.76
C ASP A 101 -24.48 -11.64 -2.31
N PHE A 102 -23.77 -10.70 -1.66
CA PHE A 102 -23.37 -10.93 -0.29
C PHE A 102 -24.56 -11.08 0.67
N GLU A 103 -25.55 -10.18 0.61
CA GLU A 103 -26.60 -10.11 1.62
C GLU A 103 -27.53 -11.32 1.55
N THR A 104 -27.88 -11.74 0.33
CA THR A 104 -28.88 -12.81 0.13
C THR A 104 -28.25 -14.20 -0.05
N GLU A 105 -27.03 -14.29 -0.59
CA GLU A 105 -26.40 -15.56 -0.90
C GLU A 105 -25.28 -15.95 0.07
N LEU A 106 -24.45 -15.02 0.55
CA LEU A 106 -23.22 -15.34 1.29
C LEU A 106 -23.31 -15.09 2.81
N ALA A 107 -24.03 -14.05 3.24
CA ALA A 107 -24.01 -13.55 4.62
C ALA A 107 -24.41 -14.59 5.66
N SER A 108 -25.25 -15.57 5.32
CA SER A 108 -25.68 -16.58 6.28
C SER A 108 -24.61 -17.65 6.59
N TRP A 109 -23.59 -17.82 5.73
CA TRP A 109 -22.69 -18.98 5.83
C TRP A 109 -21.21 -18.72 5.54
N LEU A 110 -20.85 -17.63 4.85
CA LEU A 110 -19.46 -17.35 4.46
C LEU A 110 -18.53 -17.25 5.67
N GLY A 111 -17.42 -17.97 5.69
CA GLY A 111 -16.42 -17.94 6.74
C GLY A 111 -15.47 -16.73 6.68
N PRO A 112 -14.49 -16.67 7.59
CA PRO A 112 -13.51 -15.58 7.65
C PRO A 112 -12.46 -15.62 6.54
N ASP A 113 -12.14 -16.81 6.02
CA ASP A 113 -11.05 -16.96 5.07
C ASP A 113 -11.59 -16.96 3.64
N LEU A 114 -11.09 -16.00 2.87
CA LEU A 114 -11.32 -15.88 1.44
C LEU A 114 -9.98 -15.80 0.72
N SER A 115 -9.86 -16.44 -0.43
CA SER A 115 -8.66 -16.31 -1.25
C SER A 115 -9.02 -16.13 -2.71
N LEU A 116 -8.52 -15.07 -3.33
CA LEU A 116 -8.61 -14.83 -4.75
C LEU A 116 -7.25 -15.11 -5.38
N THR A 117 -7.24 -15.80 -6.52
CA THR A 117 -6.02 -16.11 -7.26
C THR A 117 -6.23 -15.81 -8.73
N LEU A 118 -5.28 -15.09 -9.32
CA LEU A 118 -5.16 -14.87 -10.75
C LEU A 118 -3.97 -15.71 -11.25
N LEU A 119 -4.24 -16.66 -12.14
CA LEU A 119 -3.24 -17.65 -12.54
C LEU A 119 -2.16 -17.08 -13.48
N ASN A 120 -2.50 -16.06 -14.27
CA ASN A 120 -1.60 -15.42 -15.22
C ASN A 120 -1.85 -13.91 -15.26
N ALA A 121 -0.93 -13.13 -15.82
CA ALA A 121 -1.04 -11.67 -15.92
C ALA A 121 -1.73 -11.20 -17.24
N ALA A 122 -2.59 -12.01 -17.84
CA ALA A 122 -3.31 -11.62 -19.05
C ALA A 122 -4.43 -10.59 -18.76
N ASP A 123 -4.96 -9.93 -19.80
CA ASP A 123 -6.08 -8.99 -19.68
C ASP A 123 -7.37 -9.64 -19.14
N GLN A 124 -7.58 -10.92 -19.43
CA GLN A 124 -8.65 -11.75 -18.88
C GLN A 124 -8.04 -12.97 -18.20
N PRO A 125 -7.52 -12.81 -16.97
CA PRO A 125 -6.82 -13.88 -16.29
C PRO A 125 -7.80 -14.97 -15.86
N GLY A 126 -7.34 -16.22 -15.91
CA GLY A 126 -8.04 -17.31 -15.24
C GLY A 126 -8.02 -17.05 -13.73
N TRP A 127 -9.18 -17.08 -13.08
CA TRP A 127 -9.29 -16.78 -11.65
C TRP A 127 -9.93 -17.92 -10.86
N VAL A 128 -9.50 -18.06 -9.61
CA VAL A 128 -10.08 -18.95 -8.60
C VAL A 128 -10.40 -18.15 -7.35
N LEU A 129 -11.61 -18.30 -6.85
CA LEU A 129 -12.09 -17.74 -5.60
C LEU A 129 -12.40 -18.89 -4.64
N ALA A 130 -11.65 -18.97 -3.54
CA ALA A 130 -11.86 -19.92 -2.47
C ALA A 130 -12.59 -19.24 -1.31
N LEU A 131 -13.70 -19.83 -0.86
CA LEU A 131 -14.57 -19.33 0.19
C LEU A 131 -14.75 -20.42 1.25
N THR A 132 -14.38 -20.12 2.50
CA THR A 132 -14.68 -21.02 3.62
C THR A 132 -16.13 -20.86 4.07
N SER A 133 -16.66 -21.88 4.76
CA SER A 133 -17.99 -21.89 5.34
C SER A 133 -17.91 -21.97 6.86
N ARG A 134 -18.61 -21.07 7.56
CA ARG A 134 -18.83 -21.16 9.02
C ARG A 134 -20.00 -22.08 9.39
N ASP A 135 -20.78 -22.51 8.39
CA ASP A 135 -21.95 -23.38 8.53
C ASP A 135 -21.70 -24.68 7.77
N ALA A 136 -21.85 -25.83 8.44
CA ALA A 136 -21.55 -27.16 7.90
C ALA A 136 -22.27 -27.47 6.57
N ASP A 137 -23.44 -26.89 6.34
CA ASP A 137 -24.22 -27.10 5.12
C ASP A 137 -24.37 -25.83 4.25
N GLY A 138 -23.81 -24.72 4.70
CA GLY A 138 -24.00 -23.41 4.08
C GLY A 138 -23.51 -23.34 2.64
N ALA A 139 -22.25 -23.75 2.41
CA ALA A 139 -21.65 -23.82 1.08
C ALA A 139 -22.40 -24.79 0.15
N ARG A 140 -22.82 -25.97 0.66
CA ARG A 140 -23.61 -26.95 -0.11
C ARG A 140 -24.94 -26.36 -0.59
N ARG A 141 -25.70 -25.73 0.31
CA ARG A 141 -26.97 -25.06 -0.04
C ARG A 141 -26.77 -23.89 -0.99
N PHE A 142 -25.66 -23.17 -0.87
CA PHE A 142 -25.29 -22.14 -1.84
C PHE A 142 -25.07 -22.75 -3.23
N VAL A 143 -24.21 -23.78 -3.37
CA VAL A 143 -23.91 -24.41 -4.67
C VAL A 143 -25.18 -24.94 -5.35
N GLN A 144 -26.06 -25.59 -4.58
CA GLN A 144 -27.34 -26.09 -5.09
C GLN A 144 -28.21 -24.96 -5.66
N ARG A 145 -28.42 -23.88 -4.90
CA ARG A 145 -29.21 -22.72 -5.35
C ARG A 145 -28.55 -21.99 -6.52
N PHE A 146 -27.23 -21.79 -6.45
CA PHE A 146 -26.43 -21.11 -7.47
C PHE A 146 -26.58 -21.77 -8.85
N TRP A 147 -26.51 -23.10 -8.90
CA TRP A 147 -26.69 -23.85 -10.14
C TRP A 147 -28.15 -24.04 -10.53
N GLN A 148 -29.08 -24.16 -9.57
CA GLN A 148 -30.51 -24.20 -9.85
C GLN A 148 -30.96 -22.93 -10.58
N THR A 149 -30.58 -21.75 -10.09
CA THR A 149 -30.91 -20.46 -10.72
C THR A 149 -30.34 -20.37 -12.15
N ARG A 150 -29.09 -20.81 -12.36
CA ARG A 150 -28.46 -20.79 -13.69
C ARG A 150 -29.05 -21.82 -14.66
N SER A 151 -29.42 -23.00 -14.17
CA SER A 151 -30.13 -24.01 -14.96
C SER A 151 -31.49 -23.49 -15.42
N LEU A 152 -32.24 -22.85 -14.53
CA LEU A 152 -33.52 -22.20 -14.86
C LEU A 152 -33.35 -21.04 -15.86
N ALA A 153 -32.19 -20.37 -15.86
CA ALA A 153 -31.82 -19.34 -16.83
C ALA A 153 -31.28 -19.89 -18.17
N GLY A 154 -31.26 -21.22 -18.36
CA GLY A 154 -30.89 -21.87 -19.63
C GLY A 154 -29.40 -22.21 -19.78
N ALA A 155 -28.62 -22.19 -18.70
CA ALA A 155 -27.22 -22.62 -18.74
C ALA A 155 -27.10 -24.15 -18.92
N ASP A 156 -26.22 -24.60 -19.82
CA ASP A 156 -25.92 -26.03 -20.00
C ASP A 156 -24.96 -26.49 -18.90
N LEU A 157 -25.51 -27.23 -17.93
CA LEU A 157 -24.77 -27.71 -16.76
C LEU A 157 -24.07 -29.03 -17.06
N GLN A 158 -22.79 -29.10 -16.71
CA GLN A 158 -21.98 -30.31 -16.74
C GLN A 158 -21.58 -30.69 -15.32
N ILE A 159 -22.11 -31.80 -14.84
CA ILE A 159 -21.78 -32.38 -13.54
C ILE A 159 -20.81 -33.53 -13.77
N SER A 160 -19.68 -33.51 -13.07
CA SER A 160 -18.61 -34.50 -13.23
C SER A 160 -17.83 -34.66 -11.93
N SER A 161 -16.90 -35.61 -11.91
CA SER A 161 -15.91 -35.73 -10.84
C SER A 161 -14.50 -35.55 -11.41
N TYR A 162 -13.64 -34.82 -10.71
CA TYR A 162 -12.22 -34.69 -11.03
C TYR A 162 -11.39 -35.06 -9.81
N ARG A 163 -10.49 -36.04 -9.92
CA ARG A 163 -9.65 -36.54 -8.81
C ARG A 163 -10.46 -36.90 -7.54
N GLY A 164 -11.68 -37.42 -7.73
CA GLY A 164 -12.60 -37.77 -6.63
C GLY A 164 -13.40 -36.60 -6.06
N MET A 165 -13.19 -35.37 -6.52
CA MET A 165 -13.92 -34.17 -6.11
C MET A 165 -15.06 -33.87 -7.07
N GLY A 166 -16.24 -33.54 -6.53
CA GLY A 166 -17.41 -33.15 -7.32
C GLY A 166 -17.18 -31.79 -7.99
N LEU A 167 -17.39 -31.72 -9.30
CA LEU A 167 -17.22 -30.54 -10.11
C LEU A 167 -18.47 -30.27 -10.93
N ILE A 168 -19.01 -29.06 -10.78
CA ILE A 168 -20.13 -28.57 -11.58
C ILE A 168 -19.63 -27.38 -12.39
N SER A 169 -19.84 -27.40 -13.69
CA SER A 169 -19.50 -26.29 -14.58
C SER A 169 -20.64 -25.96 -15.51
N ALA A 170 -20.78 -24.70 -15.92
CA ALA A 170 -21.71 -24.30 -16.96
C ALA A 170 -20.99 -23.79 -18.20
N ARG A 171 -21.47 -24.21 -19.36
CA ARG A 171 -21.22 -23.51 -20.63
C ARG A 171 -22.45 -22.67 -20.92
N GLY A 172 -22.29 -21.35 -20.90
CA GLY A 172 -23.43 -20.49 -21.11
C GLY A 172 -23.61 -20.09 -22.58
N MET A 173 -24.79 -20.39 -23.11
CA MET A 173 -25.38 -19.67 -24.23
C MET A 173 -26.60 -18.93 -23.70
N SER A 174 -26.58 -17.60 -23.71
CA SER A 174 -27.79 -16.82 -23.49
C SER A 174 -27.93 -15.80 -24.62
N ALA A 175 -28.98 -15.94 -25.44
CA ALA A 175 -29.41 -14.98 -26.46
C ALA A 175 -28.29 -14.27 -27.25
N GLY A 176 -27.35 -15.04 -27.82
CA GLY A 176 -26.30 -14.50 -28.69
C GLY A 176 -25.11 -13.82 -27.99
N ARG A 177 -25.02 -13.84 -26.65
CA ARG A 177 -23.82 -13.45 -25.89
C ARG A 177 -23.22 -14.65 -25.16
N GLN A 178 -21.91 -14.84 -25.32
CA GLN A 178 -21.14 -15.78 -24.50
C GLN A 178 -21.13 -15.25 -23.06
N THR A 179 -21.85 -15.90 -22.14
CA THR A 179 -21.70 -15.64 -20.71
C THR A 179 -20.42 -16.34 -20.22
N GLN A 180 -19.73 -15.74 -19.25
CA GLN A 180 -18.50 -16.31 -18.68
C GLN A 180 -18.75 -17.74 -18.19
N SER A 181 -17.89 -18.67 -18.62
CA SER A 181 -17.87 -20.05 -18.10
C SER A 181 -17.59 -19.97 -16.60
N MET A 182 -18.32 -20.75 -15.80
CA MET A 182 -18.08 -20.84 -14.36
C MET A 182 -17.98 -22.30 -13.97
N ALA A 183 -17.14 -22.59 -12.98
CA ALA A 183 -17.05 -23.91 -12.38
C ALA A 183 -16.97 -23.80 -10.87
N THR A 184 -17.55 -24.78 -10.16
CA THR A 184 -17.49 -24.88 -8.71
C THR A 184 -17.08 -26.27 -8.26
N ALA A 185 -16.29 -26.36 -7.19
CA ALA A 185 -16.02 -27.58 -6.44
C ALA A 185 -16.20 -27.32 -4.95
N LEU A 186 -16.81 -28.27 -4.24
CA LEU A 186 -16.94 -28.25 -2.79
C LEU A 186 -15.96 -29.26 -2.19
N ILE A 187 -15.06 -28.78 -1.34
CA ILE A 187 -13.98 -29.56 -0.71
C ILE A 187 -14.30 -29.72 0.77
N ASP A 188 -14.27 -30.96 1.27
CA ASP A 188 -14.54 -31.35 2.66
C ASP A 188 -15.80 -30.68 3.26
N ASP A 189 -16.80 -30.42 2.42
CA ASP A 189 -18.09 -29.77 2.72
C ASP A 189 -18.05 -28.32 3.24
N ASP A 190 -16.87 -27.77 3.51
CA ASP A 190 -16.69 -26.44 4.12
C ASP A 190 -15.92 -25.43 3.26
N LEU A 191 -15.22 -25.88 2.22
CA LEU A 191 -14.43 -25.01 1.34
C LEU A 191 -14.97 -25.04 -0.09
N LEU A 192 -15.54 -23.92 -0.51
CA LEU A 192 -16.05 -23.74 -1.86
C LEU A 192 -15.01 -23.07 -2.75
N LEU A 193 -14.67 -23.73 -3.86
CA LEU A 193 -13.89 -23.15 -4.94
C LEU A 193 -14.85 -22.72 -6.05
N LEU A 194 -14.78 -21.47 -6.48
CA LEU A 194 -15.40 -20.96 -7.70
C LEU A 194 -14.29 -20.55 -8.67
N ALA A 195 -14.46 -20.80 -9.95
CA ALA A 195 -13.47 -20.44 -10.95
C ALA A 195 -14.11 -19.89 -12.22
N SER A 196 -13.31 -19.13 -12.98
CA SER A 196 -13.64 -18.58 -14.30
C SER A 196 -13.84 -19.63 -15.41
N GLY A 197 -13.76 -20.92 -15.07
CA GLY A 197 -13.98 -22.01 -15.99
C GLY A 197 -13.49 -23.35 -15.43
N ARG A 198 -13.91 -24.43 -16.10
CA ARG A 198 -13.55 -25.80 -15.71
C ARG A 198 -12.04 -26.05 -15.67
N GLY A 199 -11.32 -25.70 -16.74
CA GLY A 199 -9.88 -25.97 -16.82
C GLY A 199 -9.06 -25.22 -15.75
N VAL A 200 -9.49 -24.00 -15.41
CA VAL A 200 -8.89 -23.20 -14.31
C VAL A 200 -9.10 -23.89 -12.97
N LEU A 201 -10.30 -24.43 -12.72
CA LEU A 201 -10.58 -25.18 -11.50
C LEU A 201 -9.79 -26.49 -11.46
N GLU A 202 -9.74 -27.25 -12.55
CA GLU A 202 -8.96 -28.50 -12.64
C GLU A 202 -7.47 -28.25 -12.34
N GLN A 203 -6.89 -27.16 -12.86
CA GLN A 203 -5.52 -26.77 -12.56
C GLN A 203 -5.30 -26.48 -11.07
N ALA A 204 -6.21 -25.75 -10.42
CA ALA A 204 -6.11 -25.49 -8.97
C ALA A 204 -6.23 -26.79 -8.14
N LEU A 205 -7.06 -27.73 -8.59
CA LEU A 205 -7.20 -29.04 -7.95
C LEU A 205 -5.95 -29.91 -8.14
N ASP A 206 -5.27 -29.83 -9.28
CA ASP A 206 -4.00 -30.53 -9.52
C ASP A 206 -2.87 -29.96 -8.66
N VAL A 207 -2.76 -28.63 -8.58
CA VAL A 207 -1.79 -27.93 -7.72
C VAL A 207 -1.95 -28.33 -6.25
N SER A 208 -3.18 -28.55 -5.79
CA SER A 208 -3.45 -28.95 -4.41
C SER A 208 -2.93 -30.34 -4.01
N GLN A 209 -2.49 -31.16 -4.98
CA GLN A 209 -2.04 -32.52 -4.71
C GLN A 209 -0.61 -32.59 -4.17
N LEU A 210 0.23 -31.59 -4.46
CA LEU A 210 1.66 -31.62 -4.18
C LEU A 210 2.10 -30.38 -3.40
N ALA A 211 2.71 -30.60 -2.24
CA ALA A 211 3.10 -29.51 -1.32
C ALA A 211 4.08 -28.51 -1.92
N ASP A 212 4.93 -28.96 -2.86
CA ASP A 212 5.91 -28.16 -3.57
C ASP A 212 5.33 -27.26 -4.67
N GLN A 213 4.03 -27.41 -5.00
CA GLN A 213 3.38 -26.64 -6.07
C GLN A 213 2.49 -25.51 -5.57
N HIS A 214 2.08 -25.52 -4.29
CA HIS A 214 1.16 -24.53 -3.75
C HIS A 214 1.74 -23.66 -2.63
N GLN A 215 1.14 -22.48 -2.42
CA GLN A 215 1.58 -21.49 -1.43
C GLN A 215 1.54 -22.03 0.01
N LEU A 216 0.53 -22.83 0.36
CA LEU A 216 0.45 -23.44 1.71
C LEU A 216 1.62 -24.39 2.05
N GLY A 217 2.39 -24.86 1.06
CA GLY A 217 3.57 -25.68 1.30
C GLY A 217 4.88 -24.89 1.18
N ASP A 218 4.81 -23.61 0.81
CA ASP A 218 5.97 -22.73 0.67
C ASP A 218 6.41 -22.24 2.06
N VAL A 219 7.42 -22.90 2.61
CA VAL A 219 7.99 -22.57 3.92
C VAL A 219 8.61 -21.18 3.94
N GLY A 220 9.24 -20.75 2.84
CA GLY A 220 9.84 -19.42 2.75
C GLY A 220 8.78 -18.32 2.78
N LEU A 221 7.68 -18.53 2.06
CA LEU A 221 6.52 -17.64 2.09
C LEU A 221 5.92 -17.52 3.51
N GLN A 222 5.76 -18.64 4.21
CA GLN A 222 5.21 -18.63 5.58
C GLN A 222 6.13 -17.94 6.59
N GLN A 223 7.44 -18.19 6.51
CA GLN A 223 8.41 -17.55 7.39
C GLN A 223 8.45 -16.04 7.19
N GLN A 224 8.41 -15.58 5.94
CA GLN A 224 8.35 -14.16 5.62
C GLN A 224 7.05 -13.53 6.10
N LEU A 225 5.92 -14.23 5.91
CA LEU A 225 4.62 -13.75 6.38
C LEU A 225 4.58 -13.59 7.91
N ALA A 226 5.12 -14.56 8.65
CA ALA A 226 5.19 -14.49 10.11
C ALA A 226 6.01 -13.29 10.63
N ARG A 227 6.96 -12.78 9.84
CA ARG A 227 7.75 -11.58 10.19
C ARG A 227 7.02 -10.27 9.94
N LEU A 228 6.08 -10.25 8.99
CA LEU A 228 5.18 -9.11 8.79
C LEU A 228 4.23 -8.94 9.99
N GLY A 229 4.07 -9.99 10.82
CA GLY A 229 3.36 -9.94 12.08
C GLY A 229 1.86 -10.10 11.91
N ASP A 230 1.11 -9.05 12.26
CA ASP A 230 -0.35 -9.07 12.28
C ASP A 230 -0.95 -8.33 11.08
N GLY A 231 -2.13 -8.77 10.64
CA GLY A 231 -2.86 -8.11 9.57
C GLY A 231 -4.16 -8.82 9.18
N VAL A 232 -4.83 -8.27 8.17
CA VAL A 232 -6.15 -8.74 7.72
C VAL A 232 -6.15 -9.28 6.29
N ALA A 233 -5.09 -9.01 5.53
CA ALA A 233 -4.95 -9.55 4.19
C ALA A 233 -3.49 -9.66 3.78
N VAL A 234 -3.23 -10.59 2.88
CA VAL A 234 -1.91 -10.86 2.29
C VAL A 234 -2.06 -10.88 0.78
N LEU A 235 -1.22 -10.14 0.09
CA LEU A 235 -1.13 -10.12 -1.35
C LEU A 235 0.26 -10.60 -1.79
N THR A 236 0.29 -11.49 -2.77
CA THR A 236 1.52 -11.81 -3.51
C THR A 236 1.32 -11.46 -4.98
N ALA A 237 2.38 -10.99 -5.64
CA ALA A 237 2.35 -10.69 -7.07
C ALA A 237 3.66 -11.10 -7.74
N SER A 238 3.53 -11.75 -8.91
CA SER A 238 4.67 -12.04 -9.77
C SER A 238 5.19 -10.77 -10.46
N PRO A 239 6.43 -10.76 -10.97
CA PRO A 239 6.96 -9.60 -11.69
C PRO A 239 6.06 -9.13 -12.85
N GLN A 240 5.46 -10.07 -13.58
CA GLN A 240 4.53 -9.74 -14.67
C GLN A 240 3.26 -9.06 -14.16
N ALA A 241 2.69 -9.54 -13.07
CA ALA A 241 1.52 -8.93 -12.44
C ALA A 241 1.83 -7.55 -11.85
N MET A 242 3.02 -7.38 -11.26
CA MET A 242 3.49 -6.08 -10.77
C MET A 242 3.57 -5.05 -11.91
N HIS A 243 4.08 -5.44 -13.07
CA HIS A 243 4.10 -4.56 -14.24
C HIS A 243 2.69 -4.27 -14.75
N GLN A 244 1.93 -5.33 -15.08
CA GLN A 244 0.63 -5.23 -15.75
C GLN A 244 -0.43 -4.54 -14.89
N TRP A 245 -0.53 -4.93 -13.62
CA TRP A 245 -1.59 -4.46 -12.73
C TRP A 245 -1.10 -3.38 -11.80
N LEU A 246 0.02 -3.55 -11.11
CA LEU A 246 0.49 -2.56 -10.12
C LEU A 246 1.21 -1.35 -10.73
N GLN A 247 1.48 -1.37 -12.05
CA GLN A 247 2.19 -0.32 -12.79
C GLN A 247 3.61 -0.08 -12.28
N MET A 248 4.28 -1.14 -11.81
CA MET A 248 5.68 -1.07 -11.39
C MET A 248 6.60 -0.89 -12.61
N PRO A 249 7.74 -0.18 -12.47
CA PRO A 249 8.64 0.09 -13.59
C PRO A 249 9.21 -1.17 -14.24
N THR A 250 9.36 -1.13 -15.56
CA THR A 250 9.92 -2.24 -16.37
C THR A 250 11.33 -2.62 -15.92
N ASP A 251 12.17 -1.63 -15.63
CA ASP A 251 13.56 -1.81 -15.19
C ASP A 251 13.65 -2.67 -13.93
N LEU A 252 12.61 -2.65 -13.08
CA LEU A 252 12.47 -3.50 -11.91
C LEU A 252 11.88 -4.87 -12.27
N THR A 253 10.75 -4.89 -12.98
CA THR A 253 9.96 -6.11 -13.20
C THR A 253 10.55 -7.08 -14.22
N GLU A 254 11.45 -6.62 -15.08
CA GLU A 254 12.19 -7.46 -16.03
C GLU A 254 13.49 -8.04 -15.43
N ASP A 255 13.83 -7.72 -14.18
CA ASP A 255 14.98 -8.32 -13.50
C ASP A 255 14.75 -9.83 -13.30
N PRO A 256 15.60 -10.70 -13.88
CA PRO A 256 15.44 -12.15 -13.74
C PRO A 256 15.63 -12.66 -12.30
N GLY A 257 16.30 -11.88 -11.46
CA GLY A 257 16.48 -12.16 -10.04
C GLY A 257 15.26 -11.84 -9.19
N LEU A 258 14.30 -11.04 -9.68
CA LEU A 258 13.10 -10.69 -8.94
C LEU A 258 12.17 -11.92 -8.86
N ALA A 259 11.88 -12.36 -7.64
CA ALA A 259 10.89 -13.40 -7.36
C ALA A 259 9.47 -12.86 -7.39
N GLY A 260 9.28 -11.63 -6.88
CA GLY A 260 7.98 -10.95 -6.88
C GLY A 260 7.82 -10.02 -5.68
N LEU A 261 6.57 -9.70 -5.38
CA LEU A 261 6.15 -8.82 -4.30
C LEU A 261 5.33 -9.61 -3.27
N MET A 262 5.56 -9.32 -1.98
CA MET A 262 4.67 -9.71 -0.88
C MET A 262 4.23 -8.46 -0.13
N VAL A 263 2.94 -8.39 0.21
CA VAL A 263 2.34 -7.28 0.96
C VAL A 263 1.36 -7.83 1.98
N ALA A 264 1.43 -7.33 3.21
CA ALA A 264 0.41 -7.44 4.23
C ALA A 264 -0.35 -6.12 4.35
N LEU A 265 -1.65 -6.22 4.60
CA LEU A 265 -2.52 -5.09 4.88
C LEU A 265 -3.01 -5.19 6.32
N ARG A 266 -2.92 -4.08 7.05
CA ARG A 266 -3.41 -3.99 8.43
C ARG A 266 -4.17 -2.69 8.63
N PRO A 267 -5.43 -2.73 9.10
CA PRO A 267 -6.15 -1.51 9.43
C PRO A 267 -5.66 -1.00 10.80
N GLU A 268 -5.41 0.29 10.92
CA GLU A 268 -4.96 0.93 12.16
C GLU A 268 -5.80 2.18 12.42
N GLY A 269 -6.84 2.05 13.25
CA GLY A 269 -7.84 3.10 13.39
C GLY A 269 -8.50 3.39 12.05
N SER A 270 -8.50 4.66 11.63
CA SER A 270 -9.00 5.09 10.33
C SER A 270 -7.95 5.03 9.21
N SER A 271 -6.74 4.55 9.49
CA SER A 271 -5.69 4.37 8.49
C SER A 271 -5.61 2.92 8.04
N LEU A 272 -5.09 2.69 6.83
CA LEU A 272 -4.69 1.39 6.34
C LEU A 272 -3.17 1.37 6.19
N THR A 273 -2.49 0.53 6.97
CA THR A 273 -1.05 0.30 6.83
C THR A 273 -0.78 -0.87 5.89
N VAL A 274 0.38 -0.79 5.24
CA VAL A 274 0.86 -1.71 4.24
C VAL A 274 2.29 -2.04 4.60
N ASP A 275 2.59 -3.31 4.86
CA ASP A 275 3.94 -3.78 5.15
C ASP A 275 4.32 -4.79 4.07
N GLY A 276 5.41 -4.57 3.36
CA GLY A 276 5.73 -5.40 2.20
C GLY A 276 7.21 -5.49 1.90
N ALA A 277 7.54 -6.39 0.99
CA ALA A 277 8.91 -6.55 0.51
C ALA A 277 8.93 -6.98 -0.97
N LEU A 278 9.85 -6.38 -1.73
CA LEU A 278 10.31 -6.96 -2.98
C LEU A 278 11.26 -8.12 -2.65
N ARG A 279 11.00 -9.28 -3.24
CA ARG A 279 11.73 -10.52 -2.97
C ARG A 279 12.62 -10.85 -4.14
N TYR A 280 13.89 -11.08 -3.88
CA TYR A 280 14.84 -11.60 -4.86
C TYR A 280 15.13 -13.08 -4.58
N ARG A 281 15.29 -13.86 -5.66
CA ARG A 281 15.53 -15.31 -5.59
C ARG A 281 16.84 -15.64 -4.92
N ASP A 282 17.84 -14.80 -5.16
CA ASP A 282 19.21 -14.93 -4.70
C ASP A 282 19.68 -13.62 -4.05
N ARG A 283 20.78 -13.72 -3.31
CA ARG A 283 21.46 -12.57 -2.72
C ARG A 283 22.06 -11.72 -3.83
N LEU A 284 21.74 -10.43 -3.83
CA LEU A 284 22.27 -9.51 -4.81
C LEU A 284 23.72 -9.13 -4.48
N GLU A 285 24.59 -9.16 -5.48
CA GLU A 285 25.98 -8.68 -5.41
C GLU A 285 26.05 -7.20 -5.81
N VAL A 286 25.34 -6.35 -5.07
CA VAL A 286 25.32 -4.89 -5.26
C VAL A 286 25.72 -4.19 -3.97
N ALA A 287 26.26 -2.97 -4.10
CA ALA A 287 26.59 -2.16 -2.93
C ALA A 287 25.30 -1.76 -2.19
N SER A 288 25.21 -2.09 -0.90
CA SER A 288 24.05 -1.78 -0.06
C SER A 288 23.71 -0.29 -0.10
N TRP A 289 22.43 0.03 0.07
CA TRP A 289 22.03 1.43 0.17
C TRP A 289 22.42 2.02 1.53
N PRO A 290 22.93 3.27 1.58
CA PRO A 290 23.16 3.97 2.85
C PRO A 290 21.84 4.22 3.61
N SER A 291 21.92 4.24 4.94
CA SER A 291 20.80 4.66 5.79
C SER A 291 20.49 6.13 5.56
N LEU A 292 19.21 6.48 5.69
CA LEU A 292 18.74 7.86 5.59
C LEU A 292 19.29 8.70 6.74
N ASP A 293 19.84 9.86 6.40
CA ASP A 293 20.15 10.94 7.33
C ASP A 293 19.00 11.96 7.34
N ASP A 294 18.21 11.97 8.41
CA ASP A 294 16.94 12.70 8.48
C ASP A 294 17.13 14.23 8.56
N LEU A 295 16.90 14.90 7.44
CA LEU A 295 16.94 16.36 7.37
C LEU A 295 15.66 17.08 7.84
N SER A 296 14.65 16.39 8.37
CA SER A 296 13.37 17.00 8.73
C SER A 296 13.35 17.71 10.08
N GLY A 297 14.24 17.35 11.02
CA GLY A 297 14.16 17.78 12.42
C GLY A 297 14.18 19.30 12.68
N SER A 298 14.78 20.09 11.79
CA SER A 298 14.77 21.56 11.84
C SER A 298 14.12 22.20 10.61
N ALA A 299 13.46 21.39 9.78
CA ALA A 299 12.79 21.86 8.59
C ALA A 299 11.45 22.53 8.94
N GLY A 300 11.11 23.56 8.17
CA GLY A 300 9.85 24.28 8.32
C GLY A 300 9.18 24.53 6.98
N GLY A 301 8.00 25.15 7.04
CA GLY A 301 7.18 25.48 5.89
C GLY A 301 5.90 24.67 5.80
N ALA A 302 4.87 25.26 5.17
CA ALA A 302 3.57 24.63 5.00
C ALA A 302 3.56 23.73 3.75
N ALA A 303 4.34 22.66 3.80
CA ALA A 303 4.47 21.73 2.68
C ALA A 303 3.17 20.95 2.46
N ARG A 304 2.80 20.76 1.19
CA ARG A 304 1.72 19.85 0.77
C ARG A 304 2.23 18.41 0.68
N TRP A 305 3.52 18.24 0.42
CA TRP A 305 4.21 16.96 0.51
C TRP A 305 5.69 17.17 0.84
N MET A 306 6.30 16.14 1.42
CA MET A 306 7.74 16.05 1.64
C MET A 306 8.29 14.70 1.19
N ALA A 307 9.50 14.68 0.64
CA ALA A 307 10.25 13.49 0.31
C ALA A 307 11.63 13.55 0.97
N GLN A 308 12.03 12.46 1.61
CA GLN A 308 13.38 12.25 2.14
C GLN A 308 14.11 11.30 1.22
N LEU A 309 15.18 11.76 0.59
CA LEU A 309 15.93 10.97 -0.39
C LEU A 309 17.36 10.77 0.06
N GLN A 310 17.79 9.50 0.19
CA GLN A 310 19.19 9.20 0.44
C GLN A 310 19.92 8.87 -0.85
N ASN A 311 20.99 9.61 -1.15
CA ASN A 311 21.80 9.48 -2.36
C ASN A 311 20.96 9.58 -3.64
N PRO A 312 20.30 10.73 -3.89
CA PRO A 312 19.45 10.92 -5.06
C PRO A 312 20.25 10.82 -6.37
N GLN A 313 21.54 11.15 -6.40
CA GLN A 313 22.38 10.94 -7.59
C GLN A 313 22.37 9.48 -8.02
N ARG A 314 22.55 8.55 -7.07
CA ARG A 314 22.52 7.10 -7.35
C ARG A 314 21.13 6.60 -7.77
N LEU A 315 20.05 7.19 -7.25
CA LEU A 315 18.68 6.89 -7.72
C LEU A 315 18.46 7.33 -9.17
N LEU A 316 19.09 8.44 -9.58
CA LEU A 316 18.93 9.01 -10.91
C LEU A 316 19.85 8.39 -11.97
N ASP A 317 20.86 7.62 -11.56
CA ASP A 317 21.76 6.92 -12.47
C ASP A 317 21.02 5.78 -13.20
N PRO A 318 20.79 5.88 -14.51
CA PRO A 318 20.09 4.84 -15.28
C PRO A 318 20.88 3.53 -15.40
N THR A 319 22.17 3.53 -15.06
CA THR A 319 23.03 2.35 -15.08
C THR A 319 23.09 1.63 -13.74
N GLU A 320 22.52 2.21 -12.68
CA GLU A 320 22.48 1.60 -11.37
C GLU A 320 21.64 0.31 -11.38
N ARG A 321 22.21 -0.75 -10.78
CA ARG A 321 21.59 -2.09 -10.77
C ARG A 321 20.86 -2.38 -9.47
N HIS A 322 21.04 -1.55 -8.46
CA HIS A 322 20.35 -1.71 -7.18
C HIS A 322 18.83 -1.66 -7.35
N PRO A 323 18.07 -2.55 -6.69
CA PRO A 323 16.59 -2.59 -6.76
C PRO A 323 15.92 -1.23 -6.50
N LEU A 324 16.40 -0.50 -5.49
CA LEU A 324 15.88 0.83 -5.15
C LEU A 324 15.98 1.83 -6.30
N ALA A 325 17.09 1.85 -7.04
CA ALA A 325 17.24 2.75 -8.19
C ALA A 325 16.35 2.32 -9.36
N ARG A 326 16.21 1.02 -9.61
CA ARG A 326 15.32 0.48 -10.65
C ARG A 326 13.84 0.72 -10.35
N TRP A 327 13.46 0.74 -9.07
CA TRP A 327 12.11 1.04 -8.64
C TRP A 327 11.84 2.54 -8.60
N LEU A 328 12.61 3.31 -7.83
CA LEU A 328 12.31 4.71 -7.54
C LEU A 328 12.92 5.67 -8.56
N GLY A 329 13.99 5.28 -9.26
CA GLY A 329 14.68 6.12 -10.23
C GLY A 329 13.82 6.56 -11.41
N PRO A 330 13.08 5.67 -12.11
CA PRO A 330 12.12 6.05 -13.15
C PRO A 330 11.06 7.04 -12.64
N LEU A 331 10.46 6.76 -11.48
CA LEU A 331 9.44 7.61 -10.85
C LEU A 331 9.99 9.00 -10.49
N LEU A 332 11.20 9.04 -9.92
CA LEU A 332 11.87 10.27 -9.55
C LEU A 332 12.22 11.11 -10.79
N ARG A 333 12.77 10.49 -11.85
CA ARG A 333 13.06 11.17 -13.14
C ARG A 333 11.80 11.78 -13.76
N GLU A 334 10.69 11.04 -13.76
CA GLU A 334 9.41 11.54 -14.26
C GLU A 334 8.96 12.76 -13.44
N SER A 335 9.00 12.68 -12.12
CA SER A 335 8.61 13.80 -11.23
C SER A 335 9.49 15.05 -11.41
N LEU A 336 10.78 14.86 -11.69
CA LEU A 336 11.77 15.93 -11.84
C LEU A 336 11.76 16.59 -13.23
N THR A 337 11.09 16.00 -14.22
CA THR A 337 11.06 16.52 -15.60
C THR A 337 10.51 17.96 -15.67
N SER A 338 9.63 18.34 -14.74
CA SER A 338 9.06 19.68 -14.64
C SER A 338 9.83 20.63 -13.70
N ALA A 339 10.92 20.17 -13.10
CA ALA A 339 11.65 20.85 -12.03
C ALA A 339 13.18 20.81 -12.27
N PRO A 340 13.71 21.61 -13.22
CA PRO A 340 15.09 21.50 -13.70
C PRO A 340 16.15 21.81 -12.62
N VAL A 341 15.87 22.73 -11.69
CA VAL A 341 16.80 23.06 -10.59
C VAL A 341 16.82 21.94 -9.54
N PRO A 342 15.68 21.44 -9.02
CA PRO A 342 15.66 20.23 -8.21
C PRO A 342 16.33 19.03 -8.89
N GLN A 343 16.15 18.86 -10.20
CA GLN A 343 16.80 17.80 -10.97
C GLN A 343 18.32 17.93 -10.95
N LEU A 344 18.84 19.14 -11.19
CA LEU A 344 20.28 19.40 -11.12
C LEU A 344 20.83 19.10 -9.73
N LEU A 345 20.20 19.62 -8.67
CA LEU A 345 20.59 19.37 -7.29
C LEU A 345 20.63 17.87 -6.98
N ALA A 346 19.54 17.16 -7.28
CA ALA A 346 19.44 15.72 -7.06
C ALA A 346 20.49 14.91 -7.86
N SER A 347 20.85 15.36 -9.06
CA SER A 347 21.86 14.68 -9.89
C SER A 347 23.31 14.87 -9.40
N LEU A 348 23.55 15.87 -8.57
CA LEU A 348 24.88 16.19 -8.02
C LEU A 348 25.05 15.77 -6.56
N ASP A 349 23.95 15.49 -5.85
CA ASP A 349 23.95 15.20 -4.42
C ASP A 349 24.06 13.69 -4.13
N GLN A 350 25.14 13.30 -3.44
CA GLN A 350 25.40 11.92 -2.99
C GLN A 350 24.93 11.68 -1.55
N GLY A 351 24.49 12.74 -0.87
CA GLY A 351 24.06 12.77 0.52
C GLY A 351 22.55 12.67 0.68
N PRO A 352 22.02 13.09 1.83
CA PRO A 352 20.58 13.22 2.04
C PRO A 352 20.03 14.48 1.38
N LEU A 353 18.83 14.37 0.81
CA LEU A 353 18.08 15.46 0.23
C LEU A 353 16.63 15.43 0.76
N LEU A 354 16.21 16.48 1.45
CA LEU A 354 14.81 16.71 1.81
C LEU A 354 14.19 17.61 0.75
N TRP A 355 13.14 17.14 0.09
CA TRP A 355 12.38 17.90 -0.90
C TRP A 355 10.97 18.16 -0.42
N GLN A 356 10.55 19.41 -0.44
CA GLN A 356 9.22 19.84 -0.05
C GLN A 356 8.59 20.65 -1.16
N GLN A 357 7.30 20.41 -1.41
CA GLN A 357 6.49 21.29 -2.24
C GLN A 357 5.54 22.09 -1.37
N GLN A 358 5.64 23.41 -1.47
CA GLN A 358 4.78 24.36 -0.74
C GLN A 358 3.86 25.10 -1.74
N SER A 359 2.94 25.91 -1.22
CA SER A 359 2.08 26.76 -2.08
C SER A 359 2.87 27.88 -2.77
N ARG A 360 4.04 28.26 -2.23
CA ARG A 360 4.91 29.33 -2.72
C ARG A 360 6.12 28.84 -3.52
N GLY A 361 6.11 27.57 -3.93
CA GLY A 361 7.19 26.92 -4.65
C GLY A 361 7.81 25.77 -3.86
N TRP A 362 8.88 25.19 -4.38
CA TRP A 362 9.62 24.12 -3.69
C TRP A 362 10.68 24.67 -2.72
N LEU A 363 11.01 23.85 -1.73
CA LEU A 363 12.10 24.03 -0.77
C LEU A 363 12.88 22.71 -0.69
N LEU A 364 14.20 22.79 -0.78
CA LEU A 364 15.11 21.66 -0.64
C LEU A 364 16.08 21.92 0.52
N ALA A 365 16.43 20.86 1.24
CA ALA A 365 17.57 20.87 2.16
C ALA A 365 18.56 19.78 1.75
N SER A 366 19.84 20.11 1.75
CA SER A 366 20.95 19.17 1.54
C SER A 366 21.99 19.34 2.65
N ARG A 367 22.93 18.40 2.78
CA ARG A 367 24.05 18.56 3.71
C ARG A 367 24.89 19.79 3.36
N ARG A 368 25.56 20.42 4.31
CA ARG A 368 26.33 21.65 4.04
C ARG A 368 27.42 21.50 2.97
N ASP A 369 28.06 20.34 2.91
CA ASP A 369 29.15 20.01 1.98
C ASP A 369 28.66 19.40 0.64
N GLN A 370 27.35 19.20 0.46
CA GLN A 370 26.78 18.55 -0.73
C GLN A 370 25.49 19.25 -1.22
N PRO A 371 25.27 19.36 -2.54
CA PRO A 371 26.26 19.18 -3.60
C PRO A 371 27.35 20.26 -3.54
N SER A 372 28.46 20.05 -4.27
CA SER A 372 29.53 21.05 -4.39
C SER A 372 28.99 22.37 -4.98
N LEU A 373 29.13 23.46 -4.24
CA LEU A 373 28.65 24.78 -4.67
C LEU A 373 29.36 25.27 -5.94
N ASP A 374 30.65 24.99 -6.09
CA ASP A 374 31.42 25.43 -7.25
C ASP A 374 30.96 24.73 -8.52
N GLY A 375 30.78 23.41 -8.46
CA GLY A 375 30.23 22.63 -9.57
C GLY A 375 28.82 23.07 -9.94
N MET A 376 27.97 23.25 -8.93
CA MET A 376 26.60 23.74 -9.15
C MET A 376 26.58 25.15 -9.76
N THR A 377 27.46 26.05 -9.30
CA THR A 377 27.54 27.41 -9.84
C THR A 377 27.96 27.38 -11.30
N ALA A 378 28.96 26.57 -11.66
CA ALA A 378 29.39 26.41 -13.04
C ALA A 378 28.26 25.89 -13.95
N ASP A 379 27.49 24.90 -13.51
CA ASP A 379 26.37 24.35 -14.28
C ASP A 379 25.23 25.36 -14.45
N LEU A 380 24.92 26.16 -13.42
CA LEU A 380 23.91 27.21 -13.49
C LEU A 380 24.35 28.37 -14.40
N GLU A 381 25.63 28.75 -14.37
CA GLU A 381 26.20 29.75 -15.26
C GLU A 381 26.17 29.32 -16.73
N GLN A 382 26.44 28.04 -17.01
CA GLN A 382 26.27 27.48 -18.36
C GLN A 382 24.81 27.54 -18.85
N GLN A 383 23.84 27.52 -17.93
CA GLN A 383 22.42 27.74 -18.22
C GLN A 383 22.04 29.23 -18.31
N GLY A 384 23.02 30.13 -18.32
CA GLY A 384 22.82 31.58 -18.45
C GLY A 384 22.26 32.25 -17.20
N LEU A 385 22.51 31.68 -16.02
CA LEU A 385 22.19 32.30 -14.74
C LEU A 385 23.39 33.07 -14.19
N SER A 386 23.11 34.19 -13.53
CA SER A 386 24.12 34.97 -12.83
C SER A 386 23.90 34.91 -11.33
N ARG A 387 24.97 34.61 -10.59
CA ARG A 387 24.97 34.58 -9.13
C ARG A 387 25.10 35.99 -8.55
N SER A 388 24.37 36.27 -7.49
CA SER A 388 24.46 37.49 -6.70
C SER A 388 24.19 37.20 -5.23
N GLU A 389 24.48 38.15 -4.36
CA GLU A 389 24.21 38.05 -2.92
C GLU A 389 23.09 39.01 -2.53
N LEU A 390 22.26 38.58 -1.58
CA LEU A 390 21.11 39.33 -1.09
C LEU A 390 21.02 39.17 0.43
N ASP A 391 21.08 40.29 1.16
CA ASP A 391 20.89 40.27 2.62
C ASP A 391 19.40 40.25 2.97
N VAL A 392 18.98 39.20 3.68
CA VAL A 392 17.60 38.99 4.12
C VAL A 392 17.59 38.63 5.60
N ASP A 393 16.95 39.46 6.42
CA ASP A 393 16.82 39.25 7.88
C ASP A 393 18.14 38.93 8.60
N GLY A 394 19.23 39.58 8.19
CA GLY A 394 20.56 39.37 8.78
C GLY A 394 21.30 38.11 8.31
N GLU A 395 20.77 37.41 7.31
CA GLU A 395 21.47 36.33 6.60
C GLU A 395 21.80 36.74 5.17
N THR A 396 22.98 36.40 4.70
CA THR A 396 23.36 36.59 3.29
C THR A 396 22.92 35.38 2.49
N TRP A 397 21.97 35.58 1.57
CA TRP A 397 21.50 34.57 0.65
C TRP A 397 22.20 34.70 -0.69
N GLN A 398 22.47 33.56 -1.32
CA GLN A 398 22.98 33.52 -2.69
C GLN A 398 21.80 33.32 -3.63
N VAL A 399 21.70 34.15 -4.66
CA VAL A 399 20.60 34.10 -5.63
C VAL A 399 21.14 33.92 -7.04
N TRP A 400 20.50 33.08 -7.83
CA TRP A 400 20.77 32.89 -9.24
C TRP A 400 19.60 33.45 -10.03
N THR A 401 19.90 34.38 -10.95
CA THR A 401 18.90 35.10 -11.73
C THR A 401 19.19 35.02 -13.22
N ARG A 402 18.15 35.11 -14.04
CA ARG A 402 18.24 35.30 -15.49
C ARG A 402 17.73 36.68 -15.85
N LEU A 403 18.44 37.40 -16.71
CA LEU A 403 17.92 38.64 -17.27
C LEU A 403 16.92 38.31 -18.38
N VAL A 404 15.69 38.79 -18.22
CA VAL A 404 14.62 38.68 -19.22
C VAL A 404 14.20 40.07 -19.68
N ARG A 405 13.78 40.20 -20.94
CA ARG A 405 13.26 41.46 -21.47
C ARG A 405 11.87 41.70 -20.90
N GLN A 406 11.70 42.82 -20.19
CA GLN A 406 10.40 43.25 -19.71
C GLN A 406 9.55 43.71 -20.90
N ARG A 407 8.35 43.14 -21.06
CA ARG A 407 7.37 43.56 -22.09
C ARG A 407 6.31 44.43 -21.43
N GLY A 408 6.37 45.76 -21.65
CA GLY A 408 5.47 46.73 -21.03
C GLY A 408 5.70 48.18 -21.50
N ARG A 409 5.11 49.16 -20.78
CA ARG A 409 5.18 50.61 -21.12
C ARG A 409 6.58 51.23 -21.05
N SER A 410 7.53 50.55 -20.42
CA SER A 410 8.96 50.88 -20.43
C SER A 410 9.73 49.66 -20.91
N GLU A 411 10.52 49.80 -21.97
CA GLU A 411 11.47 48.76 -22.38
C GLU A 411 12.58 48.67 -21.32
N GLY A 412 12.81 47.48 -20.79
CA GLY A 412 13.81 47.25 -19.73
C GLY A 412 14.24 45.78 -19.63
N LEU A 413 15.28 45.55 -18.84
CA LEU A 413 15.70 44.22 -18.41
C LEU A 413 15.21 44.00 -16.98
N GLU A 414 14.62 42.84 -16.73
CA GLU A 414 14.18 42.40 -15.41
C GLU A 414 14.97 41.15 -15.01
N ALA A 415 15.44 41.11 -13.75
CA ALA A 415 16.10 39.93 -13.21
C ALA A 415 15.05 38.96 -12.67
N GLN A 416 14.86 37.84 -13.34
CA GLN A 416 13.97 36.77 -12.90
C GLN A 416 14.76 35.78 -12.02
N LEU A 417 14.29 35.57 -10.79
CA LEU A 417 14.86 34.57 -9.88
C LEU A 417 14.67 33.16 -10.44
N ALA A 418 15.73 32.36 -10.45
CA ALA A 418 15.69 30.94 -10.76
C ALA A 418 15.88 30.07 -9.52
N LEU A 419 16.72 30.52 -8.58
CA LEU A 419 17.07 29.79 -7.36
C LEU A 419 17.60 30.75 -6.30
N ALA A 420 17.28 30.48 -5.04
CA ALA A 420 17.94 31.09 -3.88
C ALA A 420 18.52 30.01 -2.95
N ARG A 421 19.66 30.28 -2.35
CA ARG A 421 20.33 29.43 -1.36
C ARG A 421 20.55 30.22 -0.08
N ALA A 422 20.21 29.62 1.06
CA ALA A 422 20.64 30.07 2.38
C ALA A 422 21.56 29.02 2.99
N GLU A 423 22.75 29.44 3.43
CA GLU A 423 23.70 28.57 4.10
C GLU A 423 23.36 28.46 5.60
N GLY A 424 23.23 27.24 6.11
CA GLY A 424 23.04 26.94 7.51
C GLY A 424 24.28 26.33 8.16
N SER A 425 24.20 26.04 9.46
CA SER A 425 25.33 25.47 10.23
C SER A 425 25.69 24.05 9.78
N ASP A 426 24.69 23.22 9.50
CA ASP A 426 24.79 21.79 9.20
C ASP A 426 24.22 21.42 7.81
N ARG A 427 23.41 22.31 7.22
CA ARG A 427 22.68 22.07 5.98
C ARG A 427 22.59 23.31 5.11
N ASN A 428 22.42 23.11 3.81
CA ASN A 428 22.08 24.16 2.87
C ASN A 428 20.60 24.11 2.54
N TRP A 429 19.99 25.29 2.43
CA TRP A 429 18.60 25.43 2.02
C TRP A 429 18.53 26.03 0.64
N TRP A 430 17.71 25.45 -0.23
CA TRP A 430 17.52 25.90 -1.61
C TRP A 430 16.04 26.13 -1.85
N GLY A 431 15.66 27.27 -2.41
CA GLY A 431 14.26 27.60 -2.67
C GLY A 431 14.05 28.15 -4.07
N GLU A 432 12.90 27.80 -4.64
CA GLU A 432 12.41 28.37 -5.90
C GLU A 432 12.17 29.86 -5.79
N THR A 433 11.62 30.27 -4.64
CA THR A 433 11.28 31.65 -4.32
C THR A 433 11.88 32.04 -2.99
N LEU A 434 12.18 33.34 -2.84
CA LEU A 434 12.63 33.90 -1.56
C LEU A 434 11.60 33.65 -0.44
N ALA A 435 10.31 33.62 -0.80
CA ALA A 435 9.22 33.37 0.14
C ALA A 435 9.18 31.91 0.62
N ALA A 436 9.39 30.93 -0.27
CA ALA A 436 9.50 29.52 0.09
C ALA A 436 10.73 29.29 0.97
N LEU A 437 11.88 29.89 0.60
CA LEU A 437 13.10 29.83 1.40
C LEU A 437 12.88 30.41 2.79
N GLY A 438 12.26 31.59 2.91
CA GLY A 438 11.95 32.23 4.20
C GLY A 438 11.06 31.40 5.12
N GLN A 439 10.13 30.60 4.57
CA GLN A 439 9.23 29.73 5.35
C GLN A 439 9.93 28.58 6.06
N ARG A 440 11.19 28.26 5.72
CA ARG A 440 11.97 27.21 6.40
C ARG A 440 12.05 27.39 7.92
N ARG A 441 11.89 28.62 8.42
CA ARG A 441 11.95 28.94 9.86
C ARG A 441 10.67 28.56 10.61
N ASP A 442 9.54 28.34 9.92
CA ASP A 442 8.28 27.95 10.56
C ASP A 442 8.17 26.42 10.67
N THR A 443 8.87 25.86 11.66
CA THR A 443 8.90 24.41 11.92
C THR A 443 7.55 23.84 12.34
N ARG A 444 6.67 24.66 12.94
CA ARG A 444 5.34 24.22 13.39
C ARG A 444 4.44 23.81 12.24
N ALA A 445 4.55 24.48 11.09
CA ALA A 445 3.74 24.20 9.92
C ALA A 445 4.07 22.83 9.28
N LEU A 446 5.32 22.38 9.37
CA LEU A 446 5.76 21.11 8.80
C LEU A 446 5.52 19.94 9.77
N LYS A 447 5.45 20.20 11.07
CA LYS A 447 5.34 19.19 12.14
C LYS A 447 4.34 18.05 11.85
N PRO A 448 3.12 18.28 11.33
CA PRO A 448 2.19 17.18 11.05
C PRO A 448 2.66 16.20 9.95
N LEU A 449 3.49 16.65 9.02
CA LEU A 449 4.11 15.77 8.01
C LEU A 449 5.29 15.00 8.61
N VAL A 450 6.09 15.66 9.45
CA VAL A 450 7.24 15.04 10.15
C VAL A 450 6.76 13.99 11.14
N ASP A 451 5.74 14.28 11.94
CA ASP A 451 5.19 13.33 12.91
C ASP A 451 4.64 12.08 12.16
N ARG A 452 3.93 12.24 11.04
CA ARG A 452 3.47 11.11 10.19
C ARG A 452 4.59 10.30 9.54
N TRP A 453 5.70 10.96 9.23
CA TRP A 453 6.91 10.30 8.75
C TRP A 453 7.55 9.44 9.84
N HIS A 454 7.71 10.01 11.04
CA HIS A 454 8.28 9.32 12.20
C HIS A 454 7.40 8.20 12.73
N ASP A 455 6.09 8.28 12.57
CA ASP A 455 5.16 7.19 12.94
C ASP A 455 5.37 5.92 12.10
N LEU A 456 5.83 6.05 10.85
CA LEU A 456 6.02 4.93 9.93
C LEU A 456 7.48 4.46 9.82
N THR A 457 8.44 5.27 10.27
CA THR A 457 9.86 4.96 10.14
C THR A 457 10.40 4.29 11.39
N ALA A 458 11.07 3.15 11.20
CA ALA A 458 12.04 2.69 12.17
C ALA A 458 13.32 3.55 12.01
N PRO A 459 13.81 4.24 13.05
CA PRO A 459 14.88 5.26 12.91
C PRO A 459 16.20 4.81 12.28
N SER A 460 16.44 3.50 12.09
CA SER A 460 17.73 2.94 11.65
C SER A 460 17.70 2.17 10.32
N GLU A 461 16.54 1.98 9.69
CA GLU A 461 16.43 1.10 8.50
C GLU A 461 15.98 1.83 7.24
N SER A 462 15.41 3.03 7.36
CA SER A 462 14.88 3.74 6.19
C SER A 462 15.95 4.31 5.27
N THR A 463 15.63 4.34 3.98
CA THR A 463 16.50 4.90 2.91
C THR A 463 15.80 6.01 2.14
N GLN A 464 14.52 5.84 1.87
CA GLN A 464 13.72 6.75 1.07
C GLN A 464 12.36 6.96 1.74
N GLY A 465 11.78 8.13 1.48
CA GLY A 465 10.54 8.52 2.12
C GLY A 465 9.71 9.49 1.31
N LEU A 466 8.40 9.32 1.37
CA LEU A 466 7.42 10.24 0.79
C LEU A 466 6.22 10.38 1.71
N VAL A 467 5.87 11.61 2.05
CA VAL A 467 4.65 11.95 2.79
C VAL A 467 3.83 12.95 1.99
N LEU A 468 2.58 12.60 1.74
CA LEU A 468 1.60 13.41 1.03
C LEU A 468 0.49 13.84 1.99
N SER A 469 0.09 15.11 1.90
CA SER A 469 -1.22 15.57 2.42
C SER A 469 -2.38 15.08 1.53
N ALA A 470 -3.60 15.42 1.91
CA ALA A 470 -4.82 14.95 1.24
C ALA A 470 -4.83 15.21 -0.27
N ASP A 471 -4.64 16.45 -0.74
CA ASP A 471 -4.78 16.74 -2.18
C ASP A 471 -3.71 16.03 -3.03
N PRO A 472 -2.40 16.08 -2.70
CA PRO A 472 -1.40 15.36 -3.48
C PRO A 472 -1.62 13.85 -3.45
N ALA A 473 -2.05 13.28 -2.31
CA ALA A 473 -2.38 11.86 -2.21
C ALA A 473 -3.55 11.49 -3.13
N LYS A 474 -4.64 12.28 -3.11
CA LYS A 474 -5.78 12.12 -4.02
C LYS A 474 -5.36 12.24 -5.48
N ALA A 475 -4.52 13.20 -5.82
CA ALA A 475 -4.06 13.41 -7.18
C ALA A 475 -3.23 12.22 -7.68
N LEU A 476 -2.30 11.71 -6.87
CA LEU A 476 -1.48 10.56 -7.20
C LEU A 476 -2.33 9.29 -7.36
N LEU A 477 -3.15 8.96 -6.36
CA LEU A 477 -4.04 7.79 -6.41
C LEU A 477 -5.04 7.90 -7.56
N GLY A 478 -5.52 9.11 -7.86
CA GLY A 478 -6.42 9.39 -8.97
C GLY A 478 -5.81 9.11 -10.36
N GLN A 479 -4.49 9.00 -10.48
CA GLN A 479 -3.79 8.63 -11.71
C GLN A 479 -3.37 7.15 -11.72
N TRP A 480 -3.32 6.50 -10.55
CA TRP A 480 -2.90 5.12 -10.40
C TRP A 480 -4.03 4.17 -10.81
N ARG A 481 -3.81 3.38 -11.86
CA ARG A 481 -4.86 2.55 -12.48
C ARG A 481 -5.48 1.51 -11.53
N PRO A 482 -4.71 0.80 -10.67
CA PRO A 482 -5.28 -0.08 -9.63
C PRO A 482 -6.33 0.61 -8.78
N TRP A 483 -6.02 1.84 -8.35
CA TRP A 483 -6.92 2.61 -7.52
C TRP A 483 -8.14 3.04 -8.31
N GLN A 484 -7.99 3.54 -9.54
CA GLN A 484 -9.12 3.87 -10.41
C GLN A 484 -10.05 2.68 -10.63
N LEU A 485 -9.49 1.49 -10.89
CA LEU A 485 -10.28 0.25 -11.03
C LEU A 485 -11.05 -0.04 -9.74
N LEU A 486 -10.37 -0.01 -8.59
CA LEU A 486 -11.01 -0.20 -7.28
C LEU A 486 -12.16 0.80 -7.04
N GLN A 487 -12.00 2.06 -7.43
CA GLN A 487 -13.05 3.08 -7.30
C GLN A 487 -14.24 2.79 -8.22
N VAL A 488 -14.01 2.49 -9.50
CA VAL A 488 -15.07 2.20 -10.48
C VAL A 488 -15.88 0.99 -10.07
N LEU A 489 -15.20 -0.06 -9.57
CA LEU A 489 -15.83 -1.31 -9.16
C LEU A 489 -16.79 -1.13 -7.98
N VAL A 490 -16.65 -0.04 -7.22
CA VAL A 490 -17.38 0.17 -5.96
C VAL A 490 -18.18 1.48 -5.93
N GLY A 491 -18.24 2.22 -7.04
CA GLY A 491 -19.04 3.44 -7.16
C GLY A 491 -18.39 4.69 -6.56
N ASN A 492 -17.05 4.78 -6.60
CA ASN A 492 -16.21 5.90 -6.14
C ASN A 492 -16.29 6.32 -4.64
N PRO A 493 -16.48 5.43 -3.65
CA PRO A 493 -16.62 5.87 -2.26
C PRO A 493 -15.31 6.36 -1.63
N LEU A 494 -14.14 5.83 -2.03
CA LEU A 494 -12.93 6.01 -1.21
C LEU A 494 -12.10 7.27 -1.57
N GLN A 495 -12.22 7.80 -2.80
CA GLN A 495 -11.41 8.94 -3.25
C GLN A 495 -11.63 10.20 -2.39
N GLY A 496 -12.87 10.44 -1.96
CA GLY A 496 -13.23 11.58 -1.12
C GLY A 496 -12.61 11.52 0.27
N HIS A 497 -12.38 10.31 0.79
CA HIS A 497 -11.96 10.03 2.15
C HIS A 497 -10.44 9.97 2.33
N VAL A 498 -9.64 10.05 1.27
CA VAL A 498 -8.17 10.07 1.40
C VAL A 498 -7.70 11.36 2.08
N ASN A 499 -7.10 11.26 3.26
CA ASN A 499 -6.57 12.39 4.02
C ASN A 499 -5.05 12.54 3.92
N GLY A 500 -4.36 11.50 3.46
CA GLY A 500 -2.92 11.51 3.32
C GLY A 500 -2.37 10.14 2.93
N MET A 501 -1.11 10.14 2.51
CA MET A 501 -0.40 8.91 2.18
C MET A 501 1.06 9.04 2.59
N THR A 502 1.60 8.01 3.22
CA THR A 502 3.03 7.90 3.53
C THR A 502 3.57 6.62 2.90
N LEU A 503 4.77 6.69 2.33
CA LEU A 503 5.55 5.54 1.85
C LEU A 503 6.98 5.69 2.35
N VAL A 504 7.51 4.63 2.93
CA VAL A 504 8.89 4.49 3.40
C VAL A 504 9.46 3.27 2.69
N VAL A 505 10.70 3.37 2.23
CA VAL A 505 11.44 2.21 1.73
C VAL A 505 12.70 2.04 2.55
N ASP A 506 12.89 0.83 3.06
CA ASP A 506 13.99 0.49 3.93
C ASP A 506 15.18 -0.09 3.17
N ARG A 507 16.28 -0.27 3.89
CA ARG A 507 17.51 -0.85 3.36
C ARG A 507 17.27 -2.28 2.93
N ASP A 508 17.91 -2.63 1.82
CA ASP A 508 18.01 -4.01 1.41
C ASP A 508 18.76 -4.82 2.48
N HIS A 509 18.30 -6.04 2.72
CA HIS A 509 19.01 -6.97 3.59
C HIS A 509 18.97 -8.39 3.02
N ALA A 510 19.98 -9.18 3.38
CA ALA A 510 20.08 -10.57 2.97
C ALA A 510 19.45 -11.48 4.03
N GLU A 511 18.60 -12.40 3.61
CA GLU A 511 17.90 -13.38 4.45
C GLU A 511 17.94 -14.75 3.77
N ASP A 512 18.51 -15.76 4.43
CA ASP A 512 18.50 -17.15 3.95
C ASP A 512 18.83 -17.32 2.46
N GLN A 513 19.86 -16.60 2.00
CA GLN A 513 20.36 -16.52 0.61
C GLN A 513 19.50 -15.69 -0.36
N GLN A 514 18.46 -15.02 0.09
CA GLN A 514 17.63 -14.09 -0.68
C GLN A 514 17.95 -12.64 -0.29
N THR A 515 17.68 -11.70 -1.19
CA THR A 515 17.64 -10.27 -0.84
C THR A 515 16.19 -9.80 -0.74
N LEU A 516 15.88 -9.10 0.34
CA LEU A 516 14.61 -8.42 0.53
C LEU A 516 14.81 -6.91 0.47
N VAL A 517 13.85 -6.21 -0.12
CA VAL A 517 13.76 -4.75 -0.10
C VAL A 517 12.43 -4.38 0.58
N PRO A 518 12.43 -4.15 1.90
CA PRO A 518 11.22 -3.85 2.64
C PRO A 518 10.71 -2.46 2.34
N PHE A 519 9.39 -2.30 2.46
CA PHE A 519 8.75 -1.00 2.41
C PHE A 519 7.51 -0.98 3.30
N HIS A 520 7.20 0.22 3.78
CA HIS A 520 6.07 0.48 4.67
C HIS A 520 5.23 1.59 4.05
N GLY A 521 3.92 1.40 4.04
CA GLY A 521 2.94 2.34 3.53
C GLY A 521 1.85 2.63 4.55
N ARG A 522 1.29 3.82 4.49
CA ARG A 522 0.11 4.20 5.26
C ARG A 522 -0.80 5.08 4.41
N LEU A 523 -2.06 4.70 4.33
CA LEU A 523 -3.12 5.48 3.72
C LEU A 523 -4.06 5.97 4.82
N ASP A 524 -4.13 7.27 5.03
CA ASP A 524 -5.03 7.86 6.02
C ASP A 524 -6.41 8.07 5.40
N LEU A 525 -7.45 7.48 6.00
CA LEU A 525 -8.84 7.67 5.59
C LEU A 525 -9.59 8.52 6.63
N GLY A 526 -10.47 9.38 6.13
CA GLY A 526 -11.26 10.36 6.89
C GLY A 526 -12.72 9.99 7.03
#